data_AF-A0A3Q0QXX1-F1
#
_entry.id   AF-A0A3Q0QXX1-F1
#
_cell.length_a   1.000
_cell.length_b   1.000
_cell.length_c   1.000
_cell.angle_alpha   90.00
_cell.angle_beta   90.00
_cell.angle_gamma   90.00
#
_symmetry.space_group_name_H-M   'P 1'
#
loop_
_entity.id
_entity.type
_entity.pdbx_description
1 polymer ?
#
loop_
_entity_poly.entity_id
_entity_poly.type
_entity_poly.pdbx_seq_one_letter_code
_entity_poly.pdbx_strand_id
1 'polypeptide(L)'
;LREKNYPKLSDYVIRRTLDLHRLGRSLGTISKQLQIPRSPVQYKLFRCVTTLPRSGRRPKLSPSHERKLVKIEEDVGPMASLTPNIETTSSSLY
;
A
#
# COMPACT_ATOMS: atom_id res chain seq x y z
N LEU A 1 -15.35 9.72 7.09
CA LEU A 1 -15.46 8.27 6.79
C LEU A 1 -14.26 7.56 7.43
N ARG A 2 -14.45 6.90 8.59
CA ARG A 2 -13.38 6.13 9.25
C ARG A 2 -12.97 4.98 8.34
N GLU A 3 -11.73 4.98 7.86
CA GLU A 3 -11.18 3.86 7.09
C GLU A 3 -11.09 2.63 8.00
N LYS A 4 -12.03 1.71 7.83
CA LYS A 4 -11.92 0.39 8.45
C LYS A 4 -10.87 -0.38 7.65
N ASN A 5 -9.65 -0.43 8.18
CA ASN A 5 -8.59 -1.30 7.70
C ASN A 5 -8.99 -2.73 8.05
N TYR A 6 -9.80 -3.35 7.18
CA TYR A 6 -10.09 -4.76 7.32
C TYR A 6 -8.80 -5.52 6.96
N PRO A 7 -8.28 -6.37 7.86
CA PRO A 7 -7.14 -7.21 7.54
C PRO A 7 -7.42 -7.95 6.23
N LYS A 8 -6.40 -8.14 5.40
CA LYS A 8 -6.51 -8.90 4.15
C LYS A 8 -7.11 -10.27 4.47
N LEU A 9 -8.42 -10.37 4.25
CA LEU A 9 -9.19 -11.57 4.45
C LEU A 9 -8.67 -12.61 3.45
N SER A 10 -8.42 -13.83 3.91
CA SER A 10 -7.79 -14.85 3.06
C SER A 10 -8.60 -15.11 1.79
N ASP A 11 -7.93 -15.43 0.68
CA ASP A 11 -8.59 -15.70 -0.59
C ASP A 11 -9.62 -16.85 -0.49
N TYR A 12 -9.35 -17.81 0.41
CA TYR A 12 -10.29 -18.87 0.75
C TYR A 12 -11.63 -18.32 1.23
N VAL A 13 -11.60 -17.38 2.17
CA VAL A 13 -12.81 -16.78 2.74
C VAL A 13 -13.59 -15.98 1.70
N ILE A 14 -12.88 -15.28 0.82
CA ILE A 14 -13.51 -14.52 -0.28
C ILE A 14 -14.23 -15.47 -1.23
N ARG A 15 -13.57 -16.54 -1.66
CA ARG A 15 -14.17 -17.57 -2.54
C ARG A 15 -15.37 -18.21 -1.88
N ARG A 16 -15.24 -18.61 -0.61
CA ARG A 16 -16.32 -19.27 0.14
C ARG A 16 -17.53 -18.37 0.33
N THR A 17 -17.32 -17.07 0.54
CA THR A 17 -18.39 -16.07 0.62
C THR A 17 -19.17 -15.98 -0.69
N LEU A 18 -18.47 -15.95 -1.83
CA LEU A 18 -19.11 -15.91 -3.16
C LEU A 18 -19.90 -17.20 -3.45
N ASP A 19 -19.33 -18.36 -3.11
CA ASP A 19 -20.00 -19.65 -3.30
C ASP A 19 -21.31 -19.72 -2.48
N LEU A 20 -21.27 -19.35 -1.19
CA LEU A 20 -22.45 -19.37 -0.34
C LEU A 20 -23.53 -18.39 -0.79
N HIS A 21 -23.13 -17.24 -1.33
CA HIS A 21 -24.08 -16.28 -1.90
C HIS A 21 -24.71 -16.78 -3.20
N ARG A 22 -23.93 -17.44 -4.07
CA ARG A 22 -24.48 -18.11 -5.27
C ARG A 22 -25.49 -19.19 -4.91
N LEU A 23 -25.31 -19.85 -3.76
CA LEU A 23 -26.27 -20.79 -3.19
C LEU A 23 -27.50 -20.12 -2.53
N GLY A 24 -27.65 -18.79 -2.64
CA GLY A 24 -28.79 -18.05 -2.12
C GLY A 24 -28.78 -17.85 -0.59
N ARG A 25 -27.66 -18.07 0.09
CA ARG A 25 -27.58 -17.89 1.54
C ARG A 25 -27.59 -16.41 1.90
N SER A 26 -28.31 -16.05 2.96
CA SER A 26 -28.35 -14.67 3.45
C SER A 26 -26.97 -14.23 3.99
N LEU A 27 -26.68 -12.92 3.90
CA LEU A 27 -25.45 -12.34 4.46
C LEU A 27 -25.26 -12.64 5.96
N GLY A 28 -26.35 -12.75 6.72
CA GLY A 28 -26.31 -13.07 8.14
C GLY A 28 -25.89 -14.52 8.38
N THR A 29 -26.40 -15.45 7.58
CA THR A 29 -26.02 -16.86 7.64
C THR A 29 -24.54 -17.05 7.29
N ILE A 30 -24.08 -16.38 6.23
CA ILE A 30 -22.68 -16.41 5.79
C ILE A 30 -21.74 -15.85 6.87
N SER A 31 -22.11 -14.71 7.46
CA SER A 31 -21.36 -14.06 8.54
C SER A 31 -21.20 -14.97 9.76
N LYS A 32 -22.27 -15.64 10.18
CA LYS A 32 -22.23 -16.61 11.29
C LYS A 32 -21.38 -17.83 10.95
N GLN A 33 -21.53 -18.39 9.74
CA GLN A 33 -20.83 -19.59 9.32
C GLN A 33 -19.32 -19.39 9.20
N LEU A 34 -18.89 -18.25 8.65
CA LEU A 34 -17.47 -17.94 8.48
C LEU A 34 -16.86 -17.20 9.68
N GLN A 35 -17.66 -16.85 10.69
CA GLN A 35 -17.27 -16.03 11.85
C GLN A 35 -16.65 -14.67 11.46
N ILE A 36 -17.21 -14.03 10.45
CA ILE A 36 -16.71 -12.75 9.92
C ILE A 36 -17.77 -11.68 10.10
N PRO A 37 -17.40 -10.44 10.46
CA PRO A 37 -18.35 -9.35 10.53
C PRO A 37 -19.10 -9.14 9.21
N ARG A 38 -20.36 -8.74 9.31
CA ARG A 38 -21.27 -8.62 8.15
C ARG A 38 -20.86 -7.54 7.15
N SER A 39 -20.19 -6.49 7.62
CA SER A 39 -19.73 -5.37 6.79
C SER A 39 -18.76 -5.79 5.67
N PRO A 40 -17.63 -6.48 5.94
CA PRO A 40 -16.72 -6.90 4.87
C PRO A 40 -17.32 -7.92 3.90
N VAL A 41 -18.25 -8.78 4.35
CA VAL A 41 -19.01 -9.69 3.48
C VAL A 41 -19.79 -8.88 2.45
N GLN A 42 -20.52 -7.85 2.88
CA GLN A 42 -21.26 -6.96 1.98
C GLN A 42 -20.33 -6.27 0.97
N TYR A 43 -19.22 -5.67 1.42
CA TYR A 43 -18.27 -5.00 0.52
C TYR A 43 -17.70 -5.92 -0.56
N LYS A 44 -17.36 -7.18 -0.22
CA LYS A 44 -16.77 -8.13 -1.17
C LYS A 44 -17.79 -8.75 -2.12
N LEU A 45 -19.02 -8.90 -1.67
CA LEU A 45 -20.08 -9.48 -2.49
C LEU A 45 -20.52 -8.52 -3.61
N PHE A 46 -20.70 -7.26 -3.24
CA PHE A 46 -21.22 -6.30 -4.19
C PHE A 46 -20.15 -5.82 -5.17
N ARG A 47 -18.84 -5.89 -4.86
CA ARG A 47 -17.68 -5.64 -5.75
C ARG A 47 -17.76 -4.40 -6.69
N CYS A 48 -18.80 -3.59 -6.61
CA CYS A 48 -19.14 -2.50 -7.51
C CYS A 48 -18.53 -1.17 -7.07
N VAL A 49 -17.97 -1.12 -5.87
CA VAL A 49 -17.13 0.00 -5.47
C VAL A 49 -15.70 -0.46 -5.74
N THR A 50 -15.24 -0.25 -6.97
CA THR A 50 -13.81 -0.16 -7.26
C THR A 50 -13.23 0.80 -6.24
N THR A 51 -12.54 0.28 -5.23
CA THR A 51 -11.88 1.14 -4.26
C THR A 51 -10.79 1.84 -5.03
N LEU A 52 -10.96 3.14 -5.28
CA LEU A 52 -9.91 3.98 -5.84
C LEU A 52 -8.62 3.70 -5.05
N PRO A 53 -7.46 3.54 -5.71
CA PRO A 53 -6.21 3.44 -4.99
C PRO A 53 -6.15 4.59 -3.99
N ARG A 54 -5.82 4.28 -2.73
CA ARG A 54 -5.68 5.31 -1.71
C ARG A 54 -4.71 6.35 -2.24
N SER A 55 -5.16 7.60 -2.28
CA SER A 55 -4.27 8.71 -2.61
C SER A 55 -3.12 8.67 -1.61
N GLY A 56 -1.92 8.38 -2.11
CA GLY A 56 -0.73 8.29 -1.29
C GLY A 56 -0.31 9.67 -0.77
N ARG A 57 0.72 9.67 0.08
CA ARG A 57 1.38 10.92 0.45
C ARG A 57 1.94 11.56 -0.82
N ARG A 58 1.67 12.85 -1.01
CA ARG A 58 2.26 13.58 -2.14
C ARG A 58 3.79 13.51 -2.05
N PRO A 59 4.48 13.27 -3.18
CA PRO A 59 5.94 13.36 -3.22
C PRO A 59 6.43 14.71 -2.67
N LYS A 60 7.59 14.70 -2.02
CA LYS A 60 8.22 15.94 -1.51
C LYS A 60 8.71 16.84 -2.65
N LEU A 61 9.09 16.21 -3.77
CA LEU A 61 9.60 16.90 -4.94
C LEU A 61 8.46 17.16 -5.92
N SER A 62 8.54 18.28 -6.61
CA SER A 62 7.68 18.51 -7.76
C SER A 62 8.22 17.74 -8.97
N PRO A 63 7.37 17.40 -9.96
CA PRO A 63 7.80 16.68 -11.16
C PRO A 63 8.97 17.34 -11.89
N SER A 64 9.07 18.67 -11.85
CA SER A 64 10.18 19.42 -12.46
C SER A 64 11.51 19.20 -11.75
N HIS A 65 11.51 19.03 -10.42
CA HIS A 65 12.73 18.74 -9.67
C HIS A 65 13.18 17.29 -9.88
N GLU A 66 12.24 16.35 -9.95
CA GLU A 66 12.55 14.96 -10.28
C GLU A 66 13.23 14.85 -11.65
N ARG A 67 12.72 15.55 -12.67
CA ARG A 67 13.34 15.58 -14.01
C ARG A 67 14.75 16.17 -14.01
N LYS A 68 15.03 17.16 -13.15
CA LYS A 68 16.38 17.73 -13.02
C LYS A 68 17.35 16.72 -12.41
N LEU A 69 16.91 15.94 -11.42
CA LEU A 69 17.74 14.87 -10.84
C LEU A 69 18.06 13.79 -11.86
N VAL A 70 17.07 13.35 -12.64
CA VAL A 70 17.28 12.38 -13.74
C VAL A 70 18.28 12.92 -14.76
N LYS A 71 18.16 14.19 -15.14
CA LYS A 71 19.10 14.83 -16.08
C LYS A 71 20.52 14.94 -15.51
N ILE A 72 20.66 15.23 -14.22
CA ILE A 72 21.98 15.25 -13.56
C ILE A 72 22.59 13.84 -13.52
N GLU A 73 21.77 12.80 -13.30
CA GLU A 73 22.22 11.40 -13.31
C GLU A 73 22.60 10.90 -14.72
N GLU A 74 21.97 11.42 -15.77
CA GLU A 74 22.34 11.16 -17.16
C GLU A 74 23.61 11.91 -17.60
N ASP A 75 23.78 13.16 -17.17
CA ASP A 75 24.95 14.00 -17.50
C ASP A 75 26.18 13.66 -16.65
N VAL A 76 25.99 13.12 -15.44
CA VAL A 76 27.05 12.67 -14.54
C VAL A 76 26.96 11.15 -14.44
N GLY A 77 27.71 10.44 -15.31
CA GLY A 77 27.87 8.98 -15.23
C GLY A 77 28.29 8.50 -13.82
N PRO A 78 28.36 7.17 -13.55
CA PRO A 78 28.17 6.51 -12.24
C PRO A 78 29.12 6.86 -11.06
N MET A 79 29.84 7.97 -11.08
CA MET A 79 30.79 8.46 -10.08
C MET A 79 30.19 9.49 -9.11
N ALA A 80 28.94 9.35 -8.70
CA ALA A 80 28.35 10.18 -7.64
C ALA A 80 27.75 9.32 -6.50
N SER A 81 28.52 8.35 -6.02
CA SER A 81 28.33 7.81 -4.67
C SER A 81 29.37 8.40 -3.72
N LEU A 82 29.23 9.70 -3.39
CA LEU A 82 29.94 10.27 -2.26
C LEU A 82 29.06 10.15 -1.02
N THR A 83 29.42 9.16 -0.21
CA THR A 83 29.05 9.00 1.19
C THR A 83 29.18 10.31 1.98
N PRO A 84 28.39 10.54 3.03
CA PRO A 84 28.63 11.69 3.91
C PRO A 84 29.98 11.53 4.62
N ASN A 85 30.92 12.43 4.31
CA ASN A 85 32.20 12.58 5.01
C ASN A 85 31.93 12.93 6.48
N ILE A 86 32.13 11.95 7.37
CA ILE A 86 32.44 12.19 8.77
C ILE A 86 33.96 12.41 8.85
N GLU A 87 34.37 13.68 8.85
CA GLU A 87 35.77 14.06 9.03
C GLU A 87 36.22 13.68 10.46
N THR A 88 37.05 12.64 10.55
CA THR A 88 37.87 12.35 11.71
C THR A 88 39.16 13.14 11.55
N THR A 89 39.27 14.29 12.23
CA THR A 89 40.53 15.01 12.35
C THR A 89 41.18 14.62 13.66
N SER A 90 41.97 13.55 13.62
CA SER A 90 42.98 13.25 14.63
C SER A 90 44.34 13.74 14.13
N SER A 91 44.87 14.80 14.72
CA SER A 91 46.31 15.10 14.77
C SER A 91 46.50 16.07 15.94
N SER A 92 47.02 15.68 17.10
CA SER A 92 48.36 15.19 17.43
C SER A 92 49.42 16.30 17.47
N LEU A 93 49.89 16.55 18.70
CA LEU A 93 51.19 17.12 19.14
C LEU A 93 51.38 18.64 18.99
N TYR A 94 51.26 19.39 20.09
CA TYR A 94 52.35 19.73 21.05
C TYR A 94 51.74 20.20 22.38
#